data_AF-A0A5C6Q5Q2-F1
#
_entry.id   AF-A0A5C6Q5Q2-F1
#
_cell.length_a   1.000
_cell.length_b   1.000
_cell.length_c   1.000
_cell.angle_alpha   90.00
_cell.angle_beta   90.00
_cell.angle_gamma   90.00
#
_symmetry.space_group_name_H-M   'P 1'
#
loop_
_entity.id
_entity.type
_entity.pdbx_description
1 polymer ?
#
loop_
_entity_poly.entity_id
_entity_poly.type
_entity_poly.pdbx_seq_one_letter_code
_entity_poly.pdbx_strand_id
1 'polypeptide(L)'
;MNFKSIYFLICVLLVVVGVIFGQMFHTSNDNLDSLIKVLSMVANVATLFGVIVAYLALHAWKEQYKHNKLDTLIDTLEDDFGRLYRAMSAHRNAELFLEKYRANAGSAHNVGYLNDQCVDKLDQYLKTRGEYGISFNKLNRHHKLSQESILSAYIISIKLVPILQDLTKVYKEPNSDDLLLENSAMLENLWILYCNEFKTLRGKVLLTSC
;
A
#
# COMPACT_ATOMS: atom_id res chain seq x y z
N MET A 1 13.61 16.41 -14.05
CA MET A 1 14.46 17.13 -15.02
C MET A 1 13.56 18.13 -15.73
N ASN A 2 13.83 19.44 -15.62
CA ASN A 2 12.95 20.46 -16.21
C ASN A 2 12.89 20.27 -17.73
N PHE A 3 11.69 20.33 -18.33
CA PHE A 3 11.48 20.22 -19.78
C PHE A 3 12.47 21.07 -20.60
N LYS A 4 12.87 22.22 -20.04
CA LYS A 4 13.91 23.12 -20.58
C LYS A 4 15.24 22.43 -20.90
N SER A 5 15.70 21.48 -20.08
CA SER A 5 16.96 20.75 -20.31
C SER A 5 16.87 19.78 -21.48
N ILE A 6 15.70 19.18 -21.73
CA ILE A 6 15.51 18.25 -22.85
C ILE A 6 15.52 19.03 -24.17
N TYR A 7 14.80 20.15 -24.25
CA TYR A 7 14.79 21.01 -25.44
C TYR A 7 16.18 21.58 -25.74
N PHE A 8 16.93 22.01 -24.72
CA PHE A 8 18.30 22.48 -24.91
C PHE A 8 19.19 21.40 -25.54
N LEU A 9 19.09 20.16 -25.07
CA LEU A 9 19.89 19.03 -25.55
C LEU A 9 19.53 18.67 -27.00
N ILE A 10 18.24 18.67 -27.35
CA ILE A 10 17.76 18.47 -28.74
C ILE A 10 18.28 19.58 -29.66
N CYS A 11 18.25 20.85 -29.21
CA CYS A 11 18.78 21.97 -29.99
C CYS A 11 20.28 21.85 -30.24
N VAL A 12 21.06 21.46 -29.23
CA VAL A 12 22.51 21.21 -29.39
C VAL A 12 22.76 20.09 -30.38
N LEU A 13 21.97 19.01 -30.33
CA LEU A 13 22.11 17.88 -31.25
C LEU A 13 21.81 18.28 -32.71
N LEU A 14 20.77 19.10 -32.93
CA LEU A 14 20.44 19.66 -34.24
C LEU A 14 21.54 20.56 -34.79
N VAL A 15 22.19 21.37 -33.93
CA VAL A 15 23.33 22.20 -34.33
C VAL A 15 24.51 21.34 -34.75
N VAL A 16 24.84 20.29 -33.98
CA VAL A 16 25.92 19.35 -34.32
C VAL A 16 25.66 18.68 -35.67
N VAL A 17 24.44 18.17 -35.89
CA VAL A 17 24.03 17.58 -37.18
C VAL A 17 24.15 18.59 -38.32
N GLY A 18 23.69 19.82 -38.12
CA GLY A 18 23.79 20.90 -39.11
C GLY A 18 25.25 21.24 -39.50
N VAL A 19 26.17 21.25 -38.53
CA VAL A 19 27.61 21.47 -38.77
C VAL A 19 28.21 20.33 -39.60
N ILE A 20 27.85 19.09 -39.31
CA ILE A 20 28.33 17.90 -40.05
C ILE A 20 27.85 17.92 -41.50
N PHE A 21 26.55 18.20 -41.72
CA PHE A 21 26.01 18.35 -43.07
C PHE A 21 26.61 19.55 -43.82
N GLY A 22 26.86 20.66 -43.14
CA GLY A 22 27.51 21.84 -43.75
C GLY A 22 28.93 21.54 -44.26
N GLN A 23 29.70 20.72 -43.55
CA GLN A 23 31.04 20.32 -44.00
C GLN A 23 31.03 19.31 -45.16
N MET A 24 30.01 18.46 -45.26
CA MET A 24 29.84 17.51 -46.37
C MET A 24 29.69 18.21 -47.72
N PHE A 25 29.04 19.38 -47.79
CA PHE A 25 28.82 20.09 -49.06
C PHE A 25 30.06 20.82 -49.61
N HIS A 26 31.14 20.95 -48.83
CA HIS A 26 32.31 21.76 -49.22
C HIS A 26 33.54 20.95 -49.65
N THR A 27 33.47 19.62 -49.70
CA THR A 27 34.65 18.76 -49.95
C THR A 27 34.60 18.10 -51.34
N SER A 28 35.65 18.32 -52.14
CA SER A 28 35.90 17.61 -53.40
C SER A 28 36.38 16.17 -53.17
N ASN A 29 36.29 15.33 -54.21
CA ASN A 29 36.37 13.86 -54.23
C ASN A 29 37.55 13.14 -53.49
N ASP A 30 38.53 13.82 -52.91
CA ASP A 30 39.71 13.19 -52.27
C ASP A 30 39.58 12.97 -50.74
N ASN A 31 38.43 13.27 -50.13
CA ASN A 31 38.30 13.32 -48.65
C ASN A 31 37.41 12.24 -48.00
N LEU A 32 37.23 11.07 -48.63
CA LEU A 32 36.47 9.94 -48.08
C LEU A 32 36.93 9.54 -46.66
N ASP A 33 38.24 9.55 -46.40
CA ASP A 33 38.81 9.25 -45.08
C ASP A 33 38.41 10.28 -44.00
N SER A 34 38.20 11.54 -44.38
CA SER A 34 37.74 12.59 -43.46
C SER A 34 36.27 12.36 -43.08
N LEU A 35 35.43 11.98 -44.04
CA LEU A 35 34.02 11.67 -43.80
C LEU A 35 33.85 10.48 -42.86
N ILE A 36 34.63 9.41 -43.05
CA ILE A 36 34.60 8.23 -42.17
C ILE A 36 34.97 8.61 -40.73
N LYS A 37 35.97 9.49 -40.55
CA LYS A 37 36.36 9.99 -39.22
C LYS A 37 35.26 10.82 -38.56
N VAL A 38 34.62 11.72 -39.30
CA VAL A 38 33.50 12.53 -38.77
C VAL A 38 32.33 11.62 -38.39
N LEU A 39 31.96 10.66 -39.25
CA LEU A 39 30.87 9.72 -38.96
C LEU A 39 31.18 8.88 -37.71
N SER A 40 32.43 8.46 -37.52
CA SER A 40 32.86 7.75 -36.32
C SER A 40 32.78 8.62 -35.05
N MET A 41 33.17 9.89 -35.12
CA MET A 41 33.02 10.83 -33.99
C MET A 41 31.54 11.01 -33.61
N VAL A 42 30.67 11.15 -34.61
CA VAL A 42 29.22 11.29 -34.40
C VAL A 42 28.64 10.03 -33.77
N ALA A 43 29.03 8.85 -34.26
CA ALA A 43 28.60 7.59 -33.69
C ALA A 43 29.04 7.44 -32.22
N ASN A 44 30.26 7.86 -31.88
CA ASN A 44 30.76 7.85 -30.50
C ASN A 44 29.98 8.81 -29.60
N VAL A 45 29.71 10.04 -30.08
CA VAL A 45 28.90 11.02 -29.35
C VAL A 45 27.46 10.51 -29.15
N ALA A 46 26.85 9.95 -30.18
CA ALA A 46 25.52 9.36 -30.10
C ALA A 46 25.47 8.19 -29.10
N THR A 47 26.52 7.37 -29.07
CA THR A 47 26.64 6.25 -28.13
C THR A 47 26.77 6.76 -26.68
N LEU A 48 27.57 7.80 -26.45
CA LEU A 48 27.69 8.43 -25.12
C LEU A 48 26.33 8.96 -24.64
N PHE A 49 25.57 9.62 -25.51
CA PHE A 49 24.21 10.07 -25.19
C PHE A 49 23.27 8.90 -24.92
N GLY A 50 23.35 7.83 -25.69
CA GLY A 50 22.60 6.59 -25.45
C GLY A 50 22.83 6.05 -24.04
N VAL A 51 24.09 6.04 -23.58
CA VAL A 51 24.45 5.63 -22.22
C VAL A 51 23.87 6.58 -21.16
N ILE A 52 23.94 7.89 -21.36
CA ILE A 52 23.38 8.88 -20.43
C ILE A 52 21.86 8.72 -20.32
N VAL A 53 21.16 8.58 -21.45
CA VAL A 53 19.71 8.37 -21.47
C VAL A 53 19.34 7.06 -20.79
N ALA A 54 20.07 5.97 -21.07
CA ALA A 54 19.85 4.68 -20.42
C ALA A 54 20.07 4.77 -18.89
N TYR A 55 21.09 5.49 -18.44
CA TYR A 55 21.34 5.73 -17.01
C TYR A 55 20.19 6.50 -16.35
N LEU A 56 19.70 7.57 -16.99
CA LEU A 56 18.57 8.35 -16.48
C LEU A 56 17.27 7.53 -16.46
N ALA A 57 17.00 6.76 -17.52
CA ALA A 57 15.85 5.87 -17.59
C ALA A 57 15.91 4.80 -16.48
N LEU A 58 17.08 4.23 -16.23
CA LEU A 58 17.29 3.27 -15.15
C LEU A 58 17.05 3.90 -13.77
N HIS A 59 17.49 5.14 -13.56
CA HIS A 59 17.23 5.86 -12.31
C HIS A 59 15.74 6.12 -12.10
N ALA A 60 15.04 6.62 -13.12
CA ALA A 60 13.60 6.85 -13.06
C ALA A 60 12.82 5.55 -12.80
N TRP A 61 13.22 4.47 -13.49
CA TRP A 61 12.63 3.15 -13.30
C TRP A 61 12.84 2.62 -11.87
N LYS A 62 14.02 2.81 -11.26
CA LYS A 62 14.28 2.39 -9.87
C LYS A 62 13.37 3.09 -8.87
N GLU A 63 13.19 4.40 -9.01
CA GLU A 63 12.28 5.16 -8.14
C GLU A 63 10.83 4.69 -8.35
N GLN A 64 10.38 4.58 -9.61
CA GLN A 64 9.03 4.10 -9.92
C GLN A 64 8.80 2.68 -9.38
N TYR A 65 9.78 1.79 -9.49
CA TYR A 65 9.71 0.44 -8.95
C TYR A 65 9.55 0.43 -7.43
N LYS A 66 10.32 1.27 -6.72
CA LYS A 66 10.22 1.42 -5.27
C LYS A 66 8.83 1.91 -4.85
N HIS A 67 8.28 2.90 -5.56
CA HIS A 67 6.94 3.41 -5.28
C HIS A 67 5.86 2.36 -5.54
N ASN A 68 5.90 1.69 -6.71
CA ASN A 68 4.98 0.61 -7.02
C ASN A 68 5.04 -0.50 -5.96
N LYS A 69 6.25 -0.86 -5.51
CA LYS A 69 6.43 -1.87 -4.47
C LYS A 69 5.78 -1.45 -3.15
N LEU A 70 5.89 -0.18 -2.79
CA LEU A 70 5.33 0.36 -1.55
C LEU A 70 3.81 0.46 -1.62
N ASP A 71 3.24 0.88 -2.76
CA ASP A 71 1.80 0.93 -2.98
C ASP A 71 1.17 -0.47 -2.90
N THR A 72 1.79 -1.48 -3.53
CA THR A 72 1.36 -2.88 -3.41
C THR A 72 1.39 -3.39 -1.96
N LEU A 73 2.36 -2.96 -1.15
CA LEU A 73 2.44 -3.32 0.27
C LEU A 73 1.33 -2.66 1.08
N ILE A 74 0.94 -1.43 0.73
CA ILE A 74 -0.20 -0.73 1.33
C ILE A 74 -1.51 -1.42 0.94
N ASP A 75 -1.69 -1.77 -0.35
CA ASP A 75 -2.86 -2.53 -0.82
C ASP A 75 -3.02 -3.85 -0.06
N THR A 76 -1.92 -4.60 0.09
CA THR A 76 -1.91 -5.86 0.83
C THR A 76 -2.32 -5.64 2.29
N LEU A 77 -1.83 -4.57 2.92
CA LEU A 77 -2.16 -4.26 4.32
C LEU A 77 -3.63 -3.85 4.48
N GLU A 78 -4.18 -3.10 3.52
CA GLU A 78 -5.58 -2.68 3.47
C GLU A 78 -6.51 -3.89 3.29
N ASP A 79 -6.17 -4.81 2.38
CA ASP A 79 -6.89 -6.07 2.18
C ASP A 79 -6.88 -6.95 3.44
N ASP A 80 -5.72 -7.06 4.10
CA ASP A 80 -5.57 -7.80 5.35
C ASP A 80 -6.41 -7.20 6.48
N PHE A 81 -6.45 -5.86 6.55
CA PHE A 81 -7.33 -5.16 7.50
C PHE A 81 -8.80 -5.44 7.20
N GLY A 82 -9.22 -5.39 5.93
CA GLY A 82 -10.58 -5.73 5.52
C GLY A 82 -10.97 -7.18 5.85
N ARG A 83 -10.02 -8.11 5.78
CA ARG A 83 -10.23 -9.51 6.22
C ARG A 83 -10.33 -9.62 7.74
N LEU A 84 -9.45 -8.95 8.46
CA LEU A 84 -9.46 -8.89 9.93
C LEU A 84 -10.79 -8.33 10.45
N TYR A 85 -11.26 -7.21 9.88
CA TYR A 85 -12.52 -6.59 10.25
C TYR A 85 -13.72 -7.53 10.06
N ARG A 86 -13.78 -8.23 8.93
CA ARG A 86 -14.84 -9.21 8.65
C ARG A 86 -14.81 -10.40 9.62
N ALA A 87 -13.63 -10.94 9.90
CA ALA A 87 -13.47 -12.06 10.83
C ALA A 87 -13.90 -11.67 12.25
N MET A 88 -13.51 -10.47 12.68
CA MET A 88 -13.89 -9.88 13.96
C MET A 88 -15.41 -9.65 14.07
N SER A 89 -16.04 -9.06 13.05
CA SER A 89 -17.49 -8.87 13.01
C SER A 89 -18.24 -10.21 13.07
N ALA A 90 -17.74 -11.22 12.36
CA ALA A 90 -18.31 -12.58 12.40
C ALA A 90 -18.20 -13.23 13.79
N HIS A 91 -17.05 -13.09 14.45
CA HIS A 91 -16.85 -13.60 15.81
C HIS A 91 -17.78 -12.92 16.81
N ARG A 92 -17.84 -11.57 16.78
CA ARG A 92 -18.79 -10.80 17.60
C ARG A 92 -20.24 -11.27 17.41
N ASN A 93 -20.67 -11.45 16.17
CA ASN A 93 -22.04 -11.88 15.90
C ASN A 93 -22.30 -13.30 16.43
N ALA A 94 -21.33 -14.22 16.31
CA ALA A 94 -21.45 -15.57 16.87
C ALA A 94 -21.56 -15.55 18.41
N GLU A 95 -20.76 -14.72 19.07
CA GLU A 95 -20.82 -14.53 20.53
C GLU A 95 -22.18 -13.95 20.97
N LEU A 96 -22.69 -12.95 20.25
CA LEU A 96 -24.03 -12.39 20.47
C LEU A 96 -25.14 -13.44 20.33
N PHE A 97 -25.09 -14.27 19.28
CA PHE A 97 -26.06 -15.34 19.09
C PHE A 97 -26.01 -16.38 20.21
N LEU A 98 -24.81 -16.75 20.65
CA LEU A 98 -24.60 -17.70 21.74
C LEU A 98 -25.17 -17.15 23.06
N GLU A 99 -24.87 -15.89 23.42
CA GLU A 99 -25.36 -15.27 24.64
C GLU A 99 -26.87 -15.06 24.62
N LYS A 100 -27.43 -14.60 23.50
CA LYS A 100 -28.89 -14.53 23.32
C LYS A 100 -29.55 -15.90 23.52
N TYR A 101 -28.92 -16.97 23.05
CA TYR A 101 -29.43 -18.32 23.24
C TYR A 101 -29.33 -18.75 24.70
N ARG A 102 -28.20 -18.51 25.37
CA ARG A 102 -28.02 -18.79 26.81
C ARG A 102 -29.05 -18.08 27.69
N ALA A 103 -29.38 -16.83 27.38
CA ALA A 103 -30.39 -16.07 28.10
C ALA A 103 -31.83 -16.58 27.90
N ASN A 104 -32.11 -17.23 26.76
CA ASN A 104 -33.47 -17.65 26.37
C ASN A 104 -33.72 -19.17 26.46
N ALA A 105 -32.70 -20.02 26.62
CA ALA A 105 -32.84 -21.45 26.32
C ALA A 105 -32.99 -22.38 27.53
N GLY A 106 -34.16 -23.03 27.60
CA GLY A 106 -34.43 -24.30 28.27
C GLY A 106 -34.09 -25.54 27.45
N SER A 107 -33.17 -25.48 26.47
CA SER A 107 -32.70 -26.67 25.72
C SER A 107 -31.18 -26.66 25.52
N ALA A 108 -30.50 -27.66 26.07
CA ALA A 108 -29.03 -27.76 26.08
C ALA A 108 -28.40 -28.17 24.74
N HIS A 109 -29.16 -28.78 23.83
CA HIS A 109 -28.62 -29.39 22.60
C HIS A 109 -28.09 -28.38 21.57
N ASN A 110 -28.59 -27.14 21.54
CA ASN A 110 -28.12 -26.12 20.58
C ASN A 110 -26.95 -25.27 21.10
N VAL A 111 -26.68 -25.28 22.41
CA VAL A 111 -25.61 -24.47 23.01
C VAL A 111 -24.23 -24.96 22.58
N GLY A 112 -24.04 -26.28 22.51
CA GLY A 112 -22.77 -26.89 22.07
C GLY A 112 -22.39 -26.47 20.64
N TYR A 113 -23.30 -26.64 19.70
CA TYR A 113 -23.09 -26.25 18.31
C TYR A 113 -22.79 -24.74 18.14
N LEU A 114 -23.53 -23.87 18.83
CA LEU A 114 -23.28 -22.42 18.79
C LEU A 114 -21.94 -22.05 19.43
N ASN A 115 -21.54 -22.76 20.47
CA ASN A 115 -20.23 -22.57 21.11
C ASN A 115 -19.10 -22.96 20.16
N ASP A 116 -19.21 -24.10 19.48
CA ASP A 116 -18.23 -24.55 18.49
C ASP A 116 -18.10 -23.54 17.35
N GLN A 117 -19.23 -23.03 16.83
CA GLN A 117 -19.20 -21.96 15.83
C GLN A 117 -18.49 -20.69 16.35
N CYS A 118 -18.73 -20.30 17.60
CA CYS A 118 -18.08 -19.13 18.19
C CYS A 118 -16.55 -19.30 18.27
N VAL A 119 -16.10 -20.50 18.69
CA VAL A 119 -14.68 -20.87 18.74
C VAL A 119 -14.06 -20.86 17.33
N ASP A 120 -14.73 -21.43 16.34
CA ASP A 120 -14.24 -21.40 14.95
C ASP A 120 -14.04 -19.97 14.43
N LYS A 121 -14.96 -19.05 14.77
CA LYS A 121 -14.83 -17.63 14.40
C LYS A 121 -13.72 -16.93 15.17
N LEU A 122 -13.49 -17.29 16.43
CA LEU A 122 -12.36 -16.79 17.21
C LEU A 122 -11.03 -17.18 16.57
N ASP A 123 -10.89 -18.45 16.18
CA ASP A 123 -9.69 -18.95 15.52
C ASP A 123 -9.43 -18.24 14.19
N GLN A 124 -10.50 -18.03 13.39
CA GLN A 124 -10.41 -17.25 12.17
C GLN A 124 -9.94 -15.81 12.41
N TYR A 125 -10.45 -15.15 13.46
CA TYR A 125 -10.01 -13.82 13.87
C TYR A 125 -8.53 -13.81 14.29
N LEU A 126 -8.10 -14.75 15.14
CA LEU A 126 -6.71 -14.84 15.60
C LEU A 126 -5.74 -15.08 14.42
N LYS A 127 -6.13 -15.94 13.48
CA LYS A 127 -5.35 -16.20 12.26
C LYS A 127 -5.19 -14.94 11.41
N THR A 128 -6.30 -14.27 11.08
CA THR A 128 -6.28 -13.06 10.25
C THR A 128 -5.54 -11.90 10.92
N ARG A 129 -5.58 -11.80 12.25
CA ARG A 129 -4.77 -10.86 13.02
C ARG A 129 -3.27 -11.12 12.86
N GLY A 130 -2.86 -12.39 12.84
CA GLY A 130 -1.46 -12.78 12.57
C GLY A 130 -1.01 -12.38 11.16
N GLU A 131 -1.85 -12.64 10.15
CA GLU A 131 -1.59 -12.25 8.75
C GLU A 131 -1.41 -10.73 8.62
N TYR A 132 -2.32 -9.95 9.21
CA TYR A 132 -2.22 -8.49 9.25
C TYR A 132 -0.90 -8.02 9.90
N GLY A 133 -0.52 -8.60 11.04
CA GLY A 133 0.74 -8.28 11.72
C GLY A 133 1.98 -8.55 10.85
N ILE A 134 1.96 -9.62 10.06
CA ILE A 134 3.04 -9.94 9.12
C ILE A 134 3.12 -8.86 8.02
N SER A 135 2.00 -8.48 7.42
CA SER A 135 1.96 -7.45 6.39
C SER A 135 2.38 -6.08 6.91
N PHE A 136 1.96 -5.72 8.12
CA PHE A 136 2.41 -4.50 8.80
C PHE A 136 3.93 -4.49 8.96
N ASN A 137 4.51 -5.59 9.46
CA ASN A 137 5.95 -5.71 9.62
C ASN A 137 6.71 -5.64 8.29
N LYS A 138 6.16 -6.20 7.21
CA LYS A 138 6.72 -6.07 5.86
C LYS A 138 6.76 -4.61 5.42
N LEU A 139 5.64 -3.89 5.56
CA LEU A 139 5.57 -2.47 5.21
C LEU A 139 6.58 -1.64 6.02
N ASN A 140 6.64 -1.87 7.33
CA ASN A 140 7.51 -1.13 8.24
C ASN A 140 9.02 -1.32 7.94
N ARG A 141 9.42 -2.46 7.35
CA ARG A 141 10.80 -2.66 6.88
C ARG A 141 11.16 -1.76 5.69
N HIS A 142 10.19 -1.44 4.84
CA HIS A 142 10.39 -0.63 3.64
C HIS A 142 10.17 0.86 3.90
N HIS A 143 9.28 1.20 4.83
CA HIS A 143 8.98 2.57 5.22
C HIS A 143 8.74 2.60 6.72
N LYS A 144 9.63 3.26 7.48
CA LYS A 144 9.49 3.38 8.94
C LYS A 144 8.24 4.19 9.24
N LEU A 145 7.18 3.50 9.65
CA LEU A 145 5.94 4.14 10.10
C LEU A 145 6.26 4.78 11.46
N SER A 146 6.28 6.12 11.53
CA SER A 146 6.51 6.81 12.81
C SER A 146 5.40 6.43 13.80
N GLN A 147 5.73 6.45 15.09
CA GLN A 147 4.85 6.08 16.21
C GLN A 147 3.54 6.89 16.30
N GLU A 148 3.25 7.82 15.39
CA GLU A 148 2.07 8.70 15.43
C GLU A 148 0.99 8.36 14.38
N SER A 149 1.24 7.48 13.39
CA SER A 149 0.24 7.11 12.36
C SER A 149 -0.21 5.65 12.46
N ILE A 150 -0.67 5.26 13.64
CA ILE A 150 -0.54 3.90 14.13
C ILE A 150 -1.57 2.93 13.54
N LEU A 151 -1.17 2.22 12.49
CA LEU A 151 -1.80 0.98 12.01
C LEU A 151 -1.19 -0.29 12.65
N SER A 152 -0.61 -0.20 13.85
CA SER A 152 -0.03 -1.40 14.48
C SER A 152 -1.14 -2.37 14.91
N ALA A 153 -0.91 -3.67 14.70
CA ALA A 153 -1.81 -4.72 15.18
C ALA A 153 -2.11 -4.61 16.69
N TYR A 154 -1.19 -4.03 17.46
CA TYR A 154 -1.34 -3.77 18.89
C TYR A 154 -2.44 -2.74 19.19
N ILE A 155 -2.49 -1.62 18.48
CA ILE A 155 -3.51 -0.58 18.72
C ILE A 155 -4.90 -1.05 18.30
N ILE A 156 -4.99 -1.79 17.19
CA ILE A 156 -6.22 -2.49 16.80
C ILE A 156 -6.71 -3.32 17.97
N SER A 157 -5.83 -4.13 18.56
CA SER A 157 -6.18 -5.01 19.67
C SER A 157 -6.63 -4.23 20.91
N ILE A 158 -5.94 -3.13 21.28
CA ILE A 158 -6.32 -2.30 22.44
C ILE A 158 -7.71 -1.72 22.27
N LYS A 159 -8.04 -1.16 21.10
CA LYS A 159 -9.35 -0.55 20.88
C LYS A 159 -10.48 -1.58 20.79
N LEU A 160 -10.14 -2.83 20.45
CA LEU A 160 -11.11 -3.90 20.26
C LEU A 160 -11.45 -4.70 21.51
N VAL A 161 -10.48 -4.88 22.39
CA VAL A 161 -10.69 -5.65 23.63
C VAL A 161 -11.88 -5.10 24.44
N PRO A 162 -12.04 -3.77 24.64
CA PRO A 162 -13.21 -3.22 25.33
C PRO A 162 -14.53 -3.57 24.63
N ILE A 163 -14.60 -3.43 23.30
CA ILE A 163 -15.81 -3.72 22.50
C ILE A 163 -16.22 -5.20 22.68
N LEU A 164 -15.25 -6.11 22.71
CA LEU A 164 -15.51 -7.54 22.93
C LEU A 164 -15.87 -7.85 24.39
N GLN A 165 -15.22 -7.20 25.35
CA GLN A 165 -15.50 -7.37 26.78
C GLN A 165 -16.84 -6.79 27.20
N ASP A 166 -17.33 -5.75 26.54
CA ASP A 166 -18.62 -5.16 26.86
C ASP A 166 -19.79 -6.02 26.34
N LEU A 167 -19.60 -6.81 25.28
CA LEU A 167 -20.60 -7.78 24.80
C LEU A 167 -21.00 -8.82 25.84
N THR A 168 -20.05 -9.28 26.66
CA THR A 168 -20.33 -10.23 27.76
C THR A 168 -21.06 -9.58 28.94
N LYS A 169 -21.13 -8.25 29.00
CA LYS A 169 -21.90 -7.49 30.01
C LYS A 169 -23.32 -7.17 29.53
N VAL A 170 -23.53 -6.99 28.23
CA VAL A 170 -24.82 -6.64 27.61
C VAL A 170 -25.99 -7.48 28.12
N TYR A 171 -25.83 -8.81 28.22
CA TYR A 171 -26.91 -9.71 28.63
C TYR A 171 -27.10 -9.84 30.16
N LYS A 172 -26.33 -9.08 30.95
CA LYS A 172 -26.47 -9.02 32.42
C LYS A 172 -27.17 -7.73 32.88
N GLU A 173 -27.37 -6.76 31.99
CA GLU A 173 -27.90 -5.44 32.32
C GLU A 173 -29.27 -5.17 31.64
N PRO A 174 -30.16 -4.40 32.28
CA PRO A 174 -31.49 -4.10 31.74
C PRO A 174 -31.46 -3.23 30.46
N ASN A 175 -30.36 -2.51 30.18
CA ASN A 175 -30.21 -1.63 29.01
C ASN A 175 -29.44 -2.29 27.85
N SER A 176 -29.66 -3.59 27.65
CA SER A 176 -28.90 -4.40 26.68
C SER A 176 -28.92 -3.86 25.24
N ASP A 177 -30.05 -3.34 24.77
CA ASP A 177 -30.20 -2.86 23.39
C ASP A 177 -29.39 -1.59 23.09
N ASP A 178 -29.30 -0.66 24.06
CA ASP A 178 -28.52 0.57 23.91
C ASP A 178 -27.01 0.26 23.84
N LEU A 179 -26.54 -0.67 24.68
CA LEU A 179 -25.14 -1.12 24.68
C LEU A 179 -24.77 -1.88 23.39
N LEU A 180 -25.72 -2.61 22.77
CA LEU A 180 -25.52 -3.24 21.47
C LEU A 180 -25.36 -2.22 20.35
N LEU A 181 -26.17 -1.15 20.39
CA LEU A 181 -26.13 -0.07 19.42
C LEU A 181 -24.79 0.69 19.54
N GLU A 182 -24.39 1.03 20.76
CA GLU A 182 -23.13 1.72 21.04
C GLU A 182 -21.92 0.91 20.57
N ASN A 183 -21.86 -0.38 20.92
CA ASN A 183 -20.78 -1.27 20.47
C ASN A 183 -20.71 -1.41 18.94
N SER A 184 -21.86 -1.42 18.27
CA SER A 184 -21.91 -1.49 16.80
C SER A 184 -21.36 -0.19 16.19
N ALA A 185 -21.74 0.97 16.74
CA ALA A 185 -21.24 2.27 16.32
C ALA A 185 -19.73 2.41 16.58
N MET A 186 -19.21 1.91 17.70
CA MET A 186 -17.77 1.91 17.98
C MET A 186 -16.99 1.10 16.95
N LEU A 187 -17.50 -0.06 16.54
CA LEU A 187 -16.89 -0.92 15.51
C LEU A 187 -16.84 -0.22 14.14
N GLU A 188 -17.92 0.44 13.76
CA GLU A 188 -18.03 1.20 12.50
C GLU A 188 -17.12 2.44 12.51
N ASN A 189 -17.08 3.19 13.61
CA ASN A 189 -16.17 4.31 13.78
C ASN A 189 -14.70 3.87 13.69
N LEU A 190 -14.39 2.68 14.23
CA LEU A 190 -13.07 2.08 14.08
C LEU A 190 -12.79 1.77 12.61
N TRP A 191 -13.72 1.17 11.86
CA TRP A 191 -13.54 0.97 10.41
C TRP A 191 -13.23 2.27 9.66
N ILE A 192 -14.05 3.31 9.88
CA ILE A 192 -13.93 4.61 9.20
C ILE A 192 -12.59 5.28 9.52
N LEU A 193 -12.19 5.28 10.80
CA LEU A 193 -10.90 5.82 11.23
C LEU A 193 -9.75 5.17 10.45
N TYR A 194 -9.77 3.85 10.31
CA TYR A 194 -8.69 3.11 9.66
C TYR A 194 -8.65 3.33 8.16
N CYS A 195 -9.81 3.36 7.48
CA CYS A 195 -9.87 3.74 6.07
C CYS A 195 -9.28 5.15 5.83
N ASN A 196 -9.51 6.09 6.74
CA ASN A 196 -8.93 7.43 6.65
C ASN A 196 -7.42 7.42 6.89
N GLU A 197 -6.92 6.63 7.84
CA GLU A 197 -5.48 6.47 8.06
C GLU A 197 -4.76 5.87 6.84
N PHE A 198 -5.35 4.87 6.16
CA PHE A 198 -4.79 4.33 4.91
C PHE A 198 -4.70 5.40 3.81
N LYS A 199 -5.72 6.24 3.66
CA LYS A 199 -5.69 7.38 2.72
C LYS A 199 -4.59 8.38 3.08
N THR A 200 -4.45 8.72 4.37
CA THR A 200 -3.38 9.60 4.85
C THR A 200 -2.00 8.99 4.61
N LEU A 201 -1.84 7.69 4.85
CA LEU A 201 -0.60 6.96 4.61
C LEU A 201 -0.21 7.00 3.12
N ARG A 202 -1.15 6.69 2.22
CA ARG A 202 -0.92 6.83 0.77
C ARG A 202 -0.54 8.26 0.40
N GLY A 203 -1.25 9.25 0.96
CA GLY A 203 -0.91 10.66 0.77
C GLY A 203 0.52 10.98 1.17
N LYS A 204 0.96 10.58 2.37
CA LYS A 204 2.33 10.81 2.86
C LYS A 204 3.37 10.11 2.00
N VAL A 205 3.11 8.85 1.64
CA VAL A 205 4.01 8.02 0.85
C VAL A 205 4.16 8.52 -0.59
N LEU A 206 3.07 9.01 -1.19
CA LEU A 206 3.08 9.53 -2.55
C LEU A 206 3.59 10.98 -2.62
N LEU A 207 3.28 11.82 -1.63
CA LEU A 207 3.67 13.25 -1.61
C LEU A 207 5.10 13.52 -1.15
N THR A 208 5.76 12.60 -0.44
CA THR A 208 7.20 12.72 -0.12
C THR A 208 8.11 12.52 -1.35
N SER A 209 7.52 12.43 -2.55
CA SER A 209 8.18 12.11 -3.83
C SER A 209 8.10 13.22 -4.88
N CYS A 210 7.55 14.39 -4.54
CA CYS A 210 7.52 15.56 -5.42
C CYS A 210 8.68 16.53 -5.14
#